data_AF-A0A538DND8-F1
#
_entry.id   AF-A0A538DND8-F1
#
_cell.length_a   1.000
_cell.length_b   1.000
_cell.length_c   1.000
_cell.angle_alpha   90.00
_cell.angle_beta   90.00
_cell.angle_gamma   90.00
#
_symmetry.space_group_name_H-M   'P 1'
#
loop_
_entity.id
_entity.type
_entity.pdbx_description
1 polymer ?
#
loop_
_entity_poly.entity_id
_entity_poly.type
_entity_poly.pdbx_seq_one_letter_code
_entity_poly.pdbx_strand_id
1 'polypeptide(L)'
;MNRLMIIARLHEGAHDEAEELIAKGPPFDVEELGFHRHAAYLTAGEVAFLFEAPEVEWIVNDIVDDPVMAAAFGPWQKLIDGPPRIAHERFYWSRDSNKLGVGLGV
;
A
#
# COMPACT_ATOMS: atom_id res chain seq x y z
N MET A 1 -11.17 4.61 10.64
CA MET A 1 -10.11 4.53 9.61
C MET A 1 -10.14 3.14 9.06
N ASN A 2 -10.25 2.97 7.74
CA ASN A 2 -10.33 1.66 7.11
C ASN A 2 -8.97 1.29 6.53
N ARG A 3 -8.69 -0.02 6.45
CA ARG A 3 -7.43 -0.54 5.94
C ARG A 3 -7.64 -1.68 4.98
N LEU A 4 -6.85 -1.63 3.92
CA LEU A 4 -6.84 -2.62 2.88
C LEU A 4 -5.40 -2.92 2.50
N MET A 5 -5.13 -4.19 2.23
CA MET A 5 -3.85 -4.62 1.68
C MET A 5 -4.05 -5.23 0.30
N ILE A 6 -3.16 -4.90 -0.63
CA ILE A 6 -3.02 -5.60 -1.90
C ILE A 6 -1.78 -6.46 -1.81
N ILE A 7 -1.92 -7.75 -2.09
CA ILE A 7 -0.83 -8.72 -2.08
C ILE A 7 -0.66 -9.28 -3.49
N ALA A 8 0.54 -9.16 -4.04
CA ALA A 8 0.88 -9.73 -5.35
C ALA A 8 2.04 -10.71 -5.18
N ARG A 9 1.94 -11.85 -5.86
CA ARG A 9 3.05 -12.80 -5.97
C ARG A 9 4.01 -12.30 -7.02
N LEU A 10 5.30 -12.52 -6.78
CA LEU A 10 6.37 -12.17 -7.72
C LEU A 10 6.79 -13.41 -8.50
N HIS A 11 7.21 -13.20 -9.75
CA HIS A 11 7.98 -14.20 -10.47
C HIS A 11 9.31 -14.49 -9.77
N GLU A 12 9.85 -15.69 -9.98
CA GLU A 12 11.16 -16.05 -9.47
C GLU A 12 12.24 -15.10 -10.02
N GLY A 13 13.10 -14.58 -9.14
CA GLY A 13 14.15 -13.62 -9.50
C GLY A 13 13.70 -12.15 -9.61
N ALA A 14 12.40 -11.84 -9.46
CA ALA A 14 11.90 -10.47 -9.56
C ALA A 14 12.08 -9.61 -8.28
N HIS A 15 12.71 -10.16 -7.24
CA HIS A 15 12.85 -9.49 -5.94
C HIS A 15 13.63 -8.18 -6.03
N ASP A 16 14.84 -8.21 -6.60
CA ASP A 16 15.72 -7.04 -6.66
C ASP A 16 15.08 -5.91 -7.48
N GLU A 17 14.43 -6.24 -8.60
CA GLU A 17 13.71 -5.25 -9.42
C GLU A 17 12.48 -4.68 -8.69
N ALA A 18 11.76 -5.50 -7.91
CA ALA A 18 10.67 -5.01 -7.07
C ALA A 18 11.17 -4.07 -5.96
N GLU A 19 12.32 -4.37 -5.35
CA GLU A 19 12.95 -3.50 -4.36
C GLU A 19 13.32 -2.14 -4.97
N GLU A 20 13.91 -2.13 -6.17
CA GLU A 20 14.22 -0.88 -6.89
C GLU A 20 12.98 -0.05 -7.21
N LEU A 21 11.85 -0.69 -7.56
CA LEU A 21 10.59 0.00 -7.79
C LEU A 21 10.03 0.61 -6.50
N ILE A 22 10.07 -0.12 -5.39
CA ILE A 22 9.61 0.38 -4.08
C ILE A 22 10.46 1.57 -3.62
N ALA A 23 11.77 1.52 -3.84
CA ALA A 23 12.70 2.59 -3.45
C ALA A 23 12.43 3.92 -4.18
N LYS A 24 11.80 3.89 -5.36
CA LYS A 24 11.38 5.09 -6.09
C LYS A 24 10.14 5.76 -5.48
N GLY A 25 9.45 5.07 -4.57
CA GLY A 25 8.20 5.50 -3.99
C GLY A 25 6.98 5.18 -4.87
N PRO A 26 5.76 5.46 -4.36
CA PRO A 26 4.55 5.27 -5.14
C PRO A 26 4.54 6.22 -6.35
N PRO A 27 3.98 5.79 -7.50
CA PRO A 27 3.90 6.64 -8.69
C PRO A 27 2.77 7.69 -8.63
N PHE A 28 2.15 7.86 -7.46
CA PHE A 28 1.04 8.77 -7.19
C PHE A 28 1.30 9.52 -5.88
N ASP A 29 0.69 10.69 -5.75
CA ASP A 29 0.74 11.45 -4.50
C ASP A 29 -0.21 10.84 -3.48
N VAL A 30 0.36 10.32 -2.39
CA VAL A 30 -0.40 9.66 -1.32
C VAL A 30 -1.26 10.63 -0.50
N GLU A 31 -0.83 11.89 -0.39
CA GLU A 31 -1.54 12.90 0.39
C GLU A 31 -2.71 13.47 -0.42
N GLU A 32 -2.51 13.76 -1.71
CA GLU A 32 -3.59 14.24 -2.59
C GLU A 32 -4.72 13.21 -2.74
N LEU A 33 -4.39 11.91 -2.73
CA LEU A 33 -5.37 10.82 -2.76
C LEU A 33 -6.06 10.58 -1.40
N GLY A 34 -5.69 11.32 -0.35
CA GLY A 34 -6.31 11.22 0.97
C GLY A 34 -5.88 10.00 1.78
N PHE A 35 -4.75 9.36 1.44
CA PHE A 35 -4.20 8.29 2.28
C PHE A 35 -3.59 8.86 3.55
N HIS A 36 -4.01 8.31 4.69
CA HIS A 36 -3.43 8.62 5.99
C HIS A 36 -2.18 7.78 6.27
N ARG A 37 -2.09 6.59 5.66
CA ARG A 37 -0.91 5.74 5.70
C ARG A 37 -0.82 4.92 4.43
N HIS A 38 0.37 4.87 3.86
CA HIS A 38 0.74 3.95 2.81
C HIS A 38 2.06 3.27 3.18
N ALA A 39 2.17 1.96 2.94
CA ALA A 39 3.40 1.22 3.17
C ALA A 39 3.53 0.09 2.16
N ALA A 40 4.77 -0.20 1.76
CA ALA A 40 5.12 -1.36 0.96
C ALA A 40 5.96 -2.33 1.80
N TYR A 41 5.66 -3.62 1.69
CA TYR A 41 6.39 -4.70 2.32
C TYR A 41 6.81 -5.67 1.23
N LEU A 42 8.08 -6.07 1.26
CA LEU A 42 8.65 -7.00 0.30
C LEU A 42 9.12 -8.25 1.03
N THR A 43 8.80 -9.41 0.46
CA THR A 43 9.34 -10.71 0.86
C THR A 43 10.11 -11.31 -0.31
N ALA A 44 10.67 -12.51 -0.14
CA ALA A 44 11.38 -13.20 -1.21
C ALA A 44 10.51 -13.47 -2.47
N GLY A 45 9.18 -13.56 -2.34
CA GLY A 45 8.29 -13.94 -3.45
C GLY A 45 6.95 -13.22 -3.50
N GLU A 46 6.72 -12.26 -2.62
CA GLU A 46 5.48 -11.47 -2.58
C GLU A 46 5.79 -10.02 -2.20
N VAL A 47 5.01 -9.11 -2.77
CA VAL A 47 4.92 -7.71 -2.36
C VAL A 47 3.53 -7.46 -1.77
N ALA A 48 3.48 -6.68 -0.69
CA ALA A 48 2.24 -6.25 -0.07
C ALA A 48 2.22 -4.73 0.09
N PHE A 49 1.14 -4.10 -0.38
CA PHE A 49 0.90 -2.67 -0.21
C PHE A 49 -0.24 -2.46 0.78
N LEU A 50 0.02 -1.72 1.84
CA LEU A 50 -0.99 -1.28 2.81
C LEU A 50 -1.49 0.11 2.43
N PHE A 51 -2.80 0.27 2.48
CA PHE A 51 -3.49 1.54 2.32
C PHE A 51 -4.38 1.77 3.54
N GLU A 52 -4.35 2.98 4.09
CA GLU A 52 -5.19 3.42 5.21
C GLU A 52 -5.84 4.77 4.86
N ALA A 53 -7.17 4.79 4.77
CA ALA A 53 -7.97 5.99 4.52
C ALA A 53 -9.41 5.75 5.03
N PRO A 54 -10.24 6.79 5.20
CA PRO A 54 -11.63 6.59 5.61
C PRO A 54 -12.45 5.82 4.54
N GLU A 55 -12.25 6.10 3.25
CA GLU A 55 -12.93 5.43 2.12
C GLU A 55 -11.98 4.58 1.25
N VAL A 56 -11.05 3.85 1.88
CA VAL A 56 -9.95 3.16 1.19
C VAL A 56 -10.38 2.25 0.01
N GLU A 57 -11.52 1.55 0.12
CA GLU A 57 -12.00 0.67 -0.97
C GLU A 57 -12.39 1.46 -2.22
N TRP A 58 -12.98 2.64 -2.06
CA TRP A 58 -13.35 3.52 -3.17
C TRP A 58 -12.09 4.10 -3.82
N ILE A 59 -11.16 4.59 -3.01
CA ILE A 59 -9.89 5.17 -3.51
C ILE A 59 -9.09 4.12 -4.28
N VAL A 60 -9.03 2.88 -3.80
CA VAL A 60 -8.32 1.79 -4.49
C VAL A 60 -9.00 1.42 -5.82
N ASN A 61 -10.34 1.37 -5.87
CA ASN A 61 -11.04 1.14 -7.13
C ASN A 61 -10.79 2.27 -8.14
N ASP A 62 -10.85 3.54 -7.69
CA ASP A 62 -10.59 4.69 -8.56
C ASP A 62 -9.16 4.66 -9.14
N ILE A 63 -8.15 4.24 -8.35
CA ILE A 63 -6.77 4.09 -8.83
C ILE A 63 -6.65 2.97 -9.88
N VAL A 64 -7.39 1.87 -9.72
CA VAL A 64 -7.36 0.75 -10.66
C VAL A 64 -8.07 1.09 -11.97
N ASP A 65 -9.18 1.81 -11.87
CA ASP A 65 -10.00 2.21 -13.02
C ASP A 65 -9.44 3.43 -13.77
N ASP A 66 -8.52 4.20 -13.16
CA ASP A 66 -7.81 5.31 -13.80
C ASP A 66 -6.76 4.79 -14.82
N PRO A 67 -6.91 5.08 -16.13
CA PRO A 67 -5.99 4.60 -17.16
C PRO A 67 -4.56 5.14 -17.04
N VAL A 68 -4.39 6.35 -16.50
CA VAL A 68 -3.09 6.99 -16.28
C VAL A 68 -2.37 6.30 -15.13
N MET A 69 -3.11 6.00 -14.05
CA MET A 69 -2.56 5.26 -12.90
C MET A 69 -2.26 3.80 -13.28
N ALA A 70 -3.15 3.14 -14.02
CA ALA A 70 -2.92 1.79 -14.54
C ALA A 70 -1.61 1.70 -15.36
N ALA A 71 -1.30 2.72 -16.16
CA ALA A 71 -0.05 2.78 -16.92
C ALA A 71 1.19 2.95 -16.03
N ALA A 72 1.07 3.70 -14.94
CA ALA A 72 2.14 3.86 -13.95
C ALA A 72 2.50 2.56 -13.21
N PHE A 73 1.56 1.60 -13.12
CA PHE A 73 1.83 0.24 -12.62
C PHE A 73 2.41 -0.70 -13.68
N GLY A 74 2.64 -0.24 -14.92
CA GLY A 74 3.23 -1.03 -16.00
C GLY A 74 4.52 -1.78 -15.63
N PRO A 75 5.49 -1.19 -14.88
CA PRO A 75 6.67 -1.90 -14.43
C PRO A 75 6.35 -3.13 -13.56
N TRP A 76 5.32 -3.05 -12.71
CA TRP A 76 4.90 -4.15 -11.85
C TRP A 76 4.29 -5.33 -12.62
N GLN A 77 3.65 -5.08 -13.76
CA GLN A 77 2.99 -6.14 -14.54
C GLN A 77 3.94 -7.26 -14.97
N LYS A 78 5.23 -6.95 -15.22
CA LYS A 78 6.24 -7.93 -15.62
C LYS A 78 6.80 -8.73 -14.45
N LEU A 79 6.63 -8.23 -13.23
CA LEU A 79 7.16 -8.85 -12.01
C LEU A 79 6.13 -9.73 -11.33
N ILE A 80 4.85 -9.50 -11.58
CA ILE A 80 3.75 -10.13 -10.85
C ILE A 80 3.31 -11.45 -11.51
N ASP A 81 3.32 -12.52 -10.70
CA ASP A 81 2.82 -13.85 -11.04
C ASP A 81 1.33 -13.99 -10.70
N GLY A 82 0.48 -13.74 -11.70
CA GLY A 82 -0.98 -13.89 -11.60
C GLY A 82 -1.70 -12.68 -10.99
N PRO A 83 -3.01 -12.79 -10.71
CA PRO A 83 -3.77 -11.65 -10.23
C PRO A 83 -3.41 -11.29 -8.77
N PRO A 84 -3.23 -9.99 -8.45
CA PRO A 84 -3.15 -9.54 -7.06
C PRO A 84 -4.41 -9.91 -6.27
N ARG A 85 -4.25 -10.04 -4.95
CA ARG A 85 -5.32 -10.40 -4.02
C ARG A 85 -5.55 -9.25 -3.05
N ILE A 86 -6.81 -8.98 -2.76
CA ILE A 86 -7.21 -8.02 -1.74
C ILE A 86 -7.35 -8.73 -0.39
N ALA A 87 -6.61 -8.24 0.60
CA ALA A 87 -6.71 -8.64 1.99
C ALA A 87 -7.40 -7.53 2.79
N HIS A 88 -8.58 -7.84 3.31
CA HIS A 88 -9.33 -6.94 4.19
C HIS A 88 -8.89 -7.14 5.64
N GLU A 89 -8.83 -6.05 6.39
CA GLU A 89 -8.60 -6.13 7.83
C GLU A 89 -9.70 -6.97 8.51
N ARG A 90 -9.29 -7.91 9.37
CA ARG A 90 -10.19 -8.70 10.22
C ARG A 90 -10.04 -8.40 11.71
N PHE A 91 -8.87 -7.91 12.10
CA PHE A 91 -8.55 -7.46 13.43
C PHE A 91 -7.38 -6.49 13.35
N TYR A 92 -7.43 -5.41 14.13
CA TYR A 92 -6.35 -4.46 14.24
C TYR A 92 -6.21 -3.92 15.65
N TRP A 93 -4.96 -3.66 16.02
CA TRP A 93 -4.59 -3.00 17.25
C TRP A 93 -3.43 -2.04 17.01
N SER A 94 -3.56 -0.82 17.53
CA SER A 94 -2.46 0.13 17.72
C SER A 94 -2.29 0.46 19.20
N ARG A 95 -1.06 0.79 19.57
CA ARG A 95 -0.83 1.61 20.75
C ARG A 95 -1.25 3.05 20.44
N ASP A 96 -2.09 3.65 21.28
CA ASP A 96 -2.37 5.08 21.22
C ASP A 96 -1.07 5.88 21.31
N SER A 97 -0.72 6.60 20.24
CA SER A 97 0.39 7.57 20.26
C SER A 97 0.03 8.85 21.02
N ASN A 98 -1.24 9.04 21.40
CA ASN A 98 -1.76 10.30 21.92
C ASN A 98 -1.83 10.44 23.46
N LYS A 99 -0.99 9.70 24.22
CA LYS A 99 -0.95 9.81 25.71
C LYS A 99 0.38 10.26 26.31
N LEU A 100 1.35 10.71 25.52
CA LEU A 100 2.64 11.21 26.04
C LEU A 100 2.74 12.74 26.10
N GLY A 101 1.65 13.48 25.88
CA GLY A 101 1.68 14.96 25.78
C GLY A 101 0.81 15.75 26.78
N VAL A 102 0.14 15.11 27.74
CA VAL A 102 -0.68 15.83 28.74
C VAL A 102 -0.23 15.44 30.14
N GLY A 103 0.90 15.98 30.54
CA GLY A 103 1.50 15.74 31.85
C GLY A 103 2.50 16.79 32.26
N LEU A 104 2.28 18.07 31.92
CA LEU A 104 2.97 19.21 32.52
C LEU A 104 2.00 20.41 32.60
N GLY A 105 1.71 20.85 33.82
CA GLY A 105 0.80 21.96 34.17
C GLY A 105 -0.61 21.43 34.50
N VAL A 106 -1.06 21.40 35.75
CA VAL A 106 -1.02 22.46 36.78
C VAL A 106 -0.75 21.86 38.16
#